data_AF-A0A251T7Y6-F1
#
_entry.id   AF-A0A251T7Y6-F1
#
_cell.length_a   1.000
_cell.length_b   1.000
_cell.length_c   1.000
_cell.angle_alpha   90.00
_cell.angle_beta   90.00
_cell.angle_gamma   90.00
#
_symmetry.space_group_name_H-M   'P 1'
#
loop_
_entity.id
_entity.type
_entity.pdbx_description
1 polymer ?
#
loop_
_entity_poly.entity_id
_entity_poly.type
_entity_poly.pdbx_seq_one_letter_code
_entity_poly.pdbx_strand_id
1 'polypeptide(L)'
;MKATCSDVVAHPFVIGTMKMCGIYNTLYTSVPDLSVEDCITATASKHPIYMPHTAGRYQAKRFWKSQCPIIERLTNSLMMHGRNNVKKLMVVRI
;
A
#
# COMPACT_ATOMS: atom_id res chain seq x y z
N MET A 1 -6.55 28.69 -11.60
CA MET A 1 -7.53 28.00 -10.74
C MET A 1 -6.95 26.61 -10.42
N LYS A 2 -6.16 26.53 -9.35
CA LYS A 2 -5.48 25.29 -8.92
C LYS A 2 -6.44 24.58 -7.97
N ALA A 3 -6.88 23.38 -8.30
CA ALA A 3 -7.46 22.49 -7.31
C ALA A 3 -6.32 22.07 -6.38
N THR A 4 -6.24 22.71 -5.22
CA THR A 4 -5.43 22.22 -4.11
C THR A 4 -6.03 20.90 -3.68
N CYS A 5 -5.25 19.83 -3.85
CA CYS A 5 -5.50 18.49 -3.33
C CYS A 5 -5.36 18.53 -1.80
N SER A 6 -6.22 19.29 -1.15
CA SER A 6 -6.26 19.50 0.31
C SER A 6 -7.66 19.23 0.87
N ASP A 7 -8.66 19.08 -0.01
CA ASP A 7 -10.07 18.96 0.37
C ASP A 7 -10.70 17.65 -0.13
N VAL A 8 -9.98 16.52 -0.02
CA VAL A 8 -10.66 15.23 0.17
C VAL A 8 -10.66 15.00 1.66
N VAL A 9 -11.71 15.52 2.27
CA VAL A 9 -12.11 15.31 3.66
C VAL A 9 -11.73 13.90 4.09
N ALA A 10 -10.83 13.85 5.05
CA ALA A 10 -10.64 12.70 5.93
C ALA A 10 -11.99 12.42 6.60
N HIS A 11 -12.83 11.62 5.95
CA HIS A 11 -13.89 10.95 6.68
C HIS A 11 -13.19 10.01 7.68
N PRO A 12 -13.57 10.01 8.97
CA PRO A 12 -13.16 8.97 9.89
C PRO A 12 -13.91 7.70 9.48
N PHE A 13 -13.49 7.09 8.37
CA PHE A 13 -13.99 5.80 7.94
C PHE A 13 -13.43 4.77 8.92
N VAL A 14 -14.33 4.22 9.72
CA VAL A 14 -14.07 3.28 10.82
C VAL A 14 -12.93 2.32 10.46
N ILE A 15 -11.79 2.52 11.13
CA ILE A 15 -10.55 1.74 11.01
C ILE A 15 -10.81 0.22 11.15
N GLY A 16 -11.97 -0.17 11.68
CA GLY A 16 -12.42 -1.54 11.92
C GLY A 16 -13.06 -2.32 10.76
N THR A 17 -13.25 -1.79 9.54
CA THR A 17 -13.96 -2.56 8.49
C THR A 17 -13.31 -2.61 7.11
N MET A 18 -12.23 -1.86 6.85
CA MET A 18 -11.62 -1.86 5.53
C MET A 18 -10.80 -3.14 5.29
N LYS A 19 -11.39 -4.07 4.53
CA LYS A 19 -10.73 -5.31 4.10
C LYS A 19 -9.82 -5.03 2.92
N MET A 20 -8.56 -5.41 3.05
CA MET A 20 -7.56 -5.37 1.99
C MET A 20 -7.95 -6.34 0.87
N CYS A 21 -8.00 -5.84 -0.37
CA CYS A 21 -8.53 -6.55 -1.55
C CYS A 21 -9.96 -7.11 -1.37
N GLY A 22 -10.74 -6.62 -0.41
CA GLY A 22 -12.09 -7.10 -0.10
C GLY A 22 -12.15 -8.43 0.67
N ILE A 23 -11.02 -9.12 0.88
CA ILE A 23 -10.97 -10.50 1.43
C ILE A 23 -10.19 -10.55 2.75
N TYR A 24 -9.10 -9.79 2.87
CA TYR A 24 -8.19 -9.89 3.99
C TYR A 24 -8.44 -8.81 5.05
N ASN A 25 -8.55 -9.21 6.30
CA ASN A 25 -8.69 -8.29 7.42
C ASN A 25 -7.30 -7.93 7.97
N THR A 26 -6.97 -6.65 8.03
CA THR A 26 -5.66 -6.12 8.48
C THR A 26 -5.60 -5.84 9.99
N LEU A 27 -6.69 -6.09 10.73
CA LEU A 27 -6.81 -5.78 12.17
C LEU A 27 -5.98 -6.69 13.08
N TYR A 28 -5.74 -7.94 12.68
CA TYR A 28 -5.03 -8.92 13.51
C TYR A 28 -3.54 -9.07 13.14
N THR A 29 -3.03 -8.26 12.20
CA THR A 29 -1.62 -8.32 11.77
C THR A 29 -0.75 -7.49 12.71
N SER A 30 -0.25 -8.10 13.78
CA SER A 30 0.82 -7.56 14.62
C SER A 30 2.18 -8.04 14.13
N VAL A 31 3.13 -7.12 13.95
CA VAL A 31 4.53 -7.49 13.74
C VAL A 31 5.16 -7.67 15.14
N PRO A 32 5.93 -8.76 15.37
CA PRO A 32 6.51 -9.03 16.69
C PRO A 32 7.86 -8.33 16.90
N ASP A 33 8.55 -7.95 15.81
CA ASP A 33 9.94 -7.46 15.84
C ASP A 33 10.02 -5.94 15.62
N LEU A 34 10.50 -5.22 16.64
CA LEU A 34 10.60 -3.75 16.64
C LEU A 34 11.46 -3.18 15.50
N SER A 35 12.49 -3.91 15.07
CA SER A 35 13.41 -3.46 14.01
C SER A 35 12.75 -3.39 12.63
N VAL A 36 11.71 -4.19 12.39
CA VAL A 36 11.06 -4.34 11.08
C VAL A 36 9.76 -3.55 11.01
N GLU A 37 9.25 -3.07 12.14
CA GLU A 37 8.01 -2.30 12.24
C GLU A 37 7.96 -1.12 11.28
N ASP A 38 9.03 -0.33 11.20
CA ASP A 38 9.08 0.87 10.35
C ASP A 38 9.22 0.54 8.85
N CYS A 39 9.60 -0.69 8.54
CA CYS A 39 9.77 -1.17 7.17
C CYS A 39 8.52 -1.87 6.61
N ILE A 40 7.67 -2.42 7.49
CA ILE A 40 6.45 -3.15 7.15
C ILE A 40 5.23 -2.26 7.38
N THR A 41 4.67 -1.74 6.30
CA THR A 41 3.45 -0.92 6.29
C THR A 41 2.20 -1.77 5.99
N ALA A 42 2.09 -2.94 6.63
CA ALA A 42 0.94 -3.86 6.47
C ALA A 42 -0.19 -3.60 7.48
N THR A 43 0.10 -2.88 8.56
CA THR A 43 -0.85 -2.60 9.64
C THR A 43 -1.88 -1.55 9.19
N ALA A 44 -3.13 -1.76 9.58
CA ALA A 44 -4.26 -0.86 9.30
C ALA A 44 -4.01 0.60 9.75
N SER A 45 -3.14 0.81 10.74
CA SER A 45 -2.77 2.11 11.28
C SER A 45 -1.87 2.94 10.37
N LYS A 46 -0.99 2.31 9.58
CA LYS A 46 0.01 3.04 8.77
C LYS A 46 -0.50 3.33 7.36
N HIS A 47 -1.13 2.36 6.71
CA HIS A 47 -1.63 2.49 5.34
C HIS A 47 -2.90 1.65 5.14
N PRO A 48 -4.10 2.20 5.44
CA PRO A 48 -5.35 1.51 5.19
C PRO A 48 -5.66 1.57 3.69
N ILE A 49 -5.31 0.50 2.96
CA ILE A 49 -5.42 0.47 1.50
C ILE A 49 -6.38 -0.63 1.05
N TYR A 50 -7.42 -0.22 0.32
CA TYR A 50 -8.37 -1.14 -0.30
C TYR A 50 -7.83 -1.74 -1.61
N MET A 51 -7.25 -0.91 -2.47
CA MET A 51 -6.69 -1.29 -3.76
C MET A 51 -5.16 -1.40 -3.69
N PRO A 52 -4.53 -2.50 -4.11
CA PRO A 52 -3.09 -2.78 -3.92
C PRO A 52 -2.13 -1.89 -4.73
N HIS A 53 -2.59 -0.74 -5.21
CA HIS A 53 -1.83 0.22 -6.01
C HIS A 53 -2.10 1.64 -5.54
N THR A 54 -1.07 2.31 -5.03
CA THR A 54 -1.17 3.65 -4.43
C THR A 54 -0.74 4.77 -5.40
N ALA A 55 -0.29 4.44 -6.61
CA ALA A 55 0.26 5.38 -7.62
C ALA A 55 1.39 6.30 -7.11
N GLY A 56 1.91 6.04 -5.90
CA GLY A 56 2.86 6.90 -5.22
C GLY A 56 4.28 6.75 -5.74
N ARG A 57 5.02 7.86 -5.80
CA ARG A 57 6.44 7.88 -6.18
C ARG A 57 7.35 7.74 -4.95
N TYR A 58 7.62 6.51 -4.56
CA TYR A 58 8.42 6.21 -3.36
C TYR A 58 9.94 6.26 -3.53
N GLN A 59 10.42 6.53 -4.74
CA GLN A 59 11.85 6.64 -5.06
C GLN A 59 12.36 8.10 -4.99
N ALA A 60 11.50 9.06 -4.69
CA ALA A 60 11.85 10.49 -4.73
C ALA A 60 12.85 10.90 -3.63
N LYS A 61 12.79 10.28 -2.44
CA LYS A 61 13.67 10.57 -1.31
C LYS A 61 14.27 9.29 -0.73
N ARG A 62 15.47 9.38 -0.15
CA ARG A 62 16.11 8.27 0.56
C ARG A 62 15.17 7.79 1.68
N PHE A 63 15.02 6.47 1.79
CA PHE A 63 14.14 5.75 2.72
C PHE A 63 12.63 5.81 2.46
N TRP A 64 12.13 6.53 1.45
CA TRP A 64 10.68 6.50 1.14
C TRP A 64 10.20 5.17 0.56
N LYS A 65 11.12 4.28 0.17
CA LYS A 65 10.81 2.88 -0.10
C LYS A 65 10.25 2.14 1.12
N SER A 66 10.54 2.55 2.36
CA SER A 66 9.98 1.92 3.57
C SER A 66 8.47 2.18 3.70
N GLN A 67 7.99 3.29 3.15
CA GLN A 67 6.59 3.67 3.22
C GLN A 67 5.73 2.96 2.17
N CYS A 68 6.31 2.38 1.10
CA CYS A 68 5.50 1.64 0.12
C CYS A 68 4.78 0.48 0.82
N PRO A 69 3.46 0.33 0.62
CA PRO A 69 2.70 -0.77 1.18
C PRO A 69 3.24 -2.11 0.67
N ILE A 70 3.23 -3.12 1.54
CA ILE A 70 3.87 -4.41 1.28
C ILE A 70 3.33 -5.10 0.00
N ILE A 71 2.03 -4.98 -0.25
CA ILE A 71 1.37 -5.59 -1.41
C ILE A 71 1.81 -4.90 -2.70
N GLU A 72 1.98 -3.58 -2.67
CA GLU A 72 2.49 -2.84 -3.83
C GLU A 72 3.95 -3.20 -4.13
N ARG A 73 4.75 -3.48 -3.10
CA ARG A 73 6.12 -3.99 -3.30
C ARG A 73 6.12 -5.37 -3.93
N LEU A 74 5.25 -6.27 -3.45
CA LEU A 74 5.11 -7.61 -3.99
C LEU A 74 4.70 -7.55 -5.48
N THR A 75 3.69 -6.75 -5.82
CA THR A 75 3.27 -6.59 -7.22
C THR A 75 4.38 -6.01 -8.09
N ASN A 76 5.17 -5.04 -7.61
CA ASN A 76 6.32 -4.52 -8.35
C ASN A 76 7.41 -5.59 -8.59
N SER A 77 7.67 -6.48 -7.62
CA SER A 77 8.61 -7.59 -7.79
C SER A 77 8.14 -8.63 -8.81
N LEU A 78 6.83 -8.91 -8.86
CA LEU A 78 6.23 -9.83 -9.84
C LEU A 78 6.35 -9.32 -11.29
N MET A 79 6.52 -8.01 -11.48
CA MET A 79 6.66 -7.37 -12.80
C MET A 79 8.09 -7.39 -13.36
N MET A 80 9.08 -7.89 -12.62
CA MET A 80 10.49 -7.80 -13.02
C MET A 80 10.85 -8.63 -14.27
N HIS A 81 10.12 -9.72 -14.54
CA HIS A 81 10.35 -10.54 -15.73
C HIS A 81 9.50 -10.07 -16.93
N GLY A 82 10.17 -9.91 -18.08
CA GLY A 82 9.71 -9.09 -19.21
C GLY A 82 8.28 -9.28 -19.73
N ARG A 83 7.68 -10.47 -19.58
CA ARG A 83 6.29 -10.71 -20.06
C ARG A 83 5.23 -9.93 -19.27
N ASN A 84 5.51 -9.63 -18.00
CA ASN A 84 4.61 -8.93 -17.07
C ASN A 84 5.04 -7.49 -16.77
N ASN A 85 6.09 -7.00 -17.44
CA ASN A 85 6.58 -5.64 -17.22
C ASN A 85 5.49 -4.62 -17.62
N VAL A 86 5.35 -3.56 -16.82
CA VAL A 86 4.37 -2.46 -16.99
C VAL A 86 2.89 -2.90 -16.85
N LYS A 87 2.58 -4.19 -16.73
CA LYS A 87 1.22 -4.73 -16.60
C LYS A 87 0.74 -4.89 -15.15
N LYS A 88 0.73 -3.79 -14.38
CA LYS A 88 0.41 -3.85 -12.94
C LYS A 88 -1.02 -4.32 -12.65
N LEU A 89 -2.00 -3.95 -13.49
CA LEU A 89 -3.39 -4.43 -13.35
C LEU A 89 -3.55 -5.93 -13.61
N MET A 90 -2.70 -6.54 -14.44
CA MET A 90 -2.71 -7.99 -14.65
C MET A 90 -2.15 -8.71 -13.42
N VAL A 91 -1.09 -8.17 -12.82
CA VAL A 91 -0.44 -8.75 -11.64
C VAL A 91 -1.34 -8.67 -10.39
N VAL A 92 -2.12 -7.61 -10.25
CA VAL A 92 -3.09 -7.46 -9.14
C VAL A 92 -4.21 -8.50 -9.18
N ARG A 93 -4.47 -9.10 -10.35
CA ARG A 93 -5.53 -10.10 -10.56
C ARG A 93 -5.05 -11.56 -10.49
N ILE A 94 -3.79 -11.77 -10.14
CA ILE A 94 -3.23 -13.12 -9.87
C ILE A 94 -3.72 -13.57 -8.50
#